data_AF-A0A1F7CT96-F1
#
_entry.id   AF-A0A1F7CT96-F1
#
_cell.length_a   1.000
_cell.length_b   1.000
_cell.length_c   1.000
_cell.angle_alpha   90.00
_cell.angle_beta   90.00
_cell.angle_gamma   90.00
#
_symmetry.space_group_name_H-M   'P 1'
#
loop_
_entity.id
_entity.type
_entity.pdbx_description
1 polymer ?
#
loop_
_entity_poly.entity_id
_entity_poly.type
_entity_poly.pdbx_seq_one_letter_code
_entity_poly.pdbx_strand_id
1 'polypeptide(L)'
;MAEPLKTAEPVPATPVRDPKDVEENKDLAALSYAWIMAVVLLISKKHSPFVHFHAKQGTVLFILSVIFWLIPYANRGLELLVFFLMVWGFLASAQGHWTELPFVGPLARGKCTFRGSWKQTVAAIVHAKHWVVDLWTHHDRSQTGSTKDQGHKGAILTPTPKTFDKLSASTLPLTPSFPIQSDIPPVDSSTKL
;
A
#
# COMPACT_ATOMS: atom_id res chain seq x y z
N MET A 1 -27.93 -27.71 38.18
CA MET A 1 -27.98 -26.38 37.53
C MET A 1 -26.59 -26.13 36.96
N ALA A 2 -26.33 -26.58 35.74
CA ALA A 2 -25.03 -26.39 35.07
C ALA A 2 -25.14 -25.10 34.24
N GLU A 3 -24.22 -24.18 34.49
CA GLU A 3 -24.18 -22.88 33.82
C GLU A 3 -24.02 -23.03 32.30
N PRO A 4 -24.79 -22.29 31.48
CA PRO A 4 -24.64 -22.31 30.04
C PRO A 4 -23.37 -21.55 29.63
N LEU A 5 -22.51 -22.27 28.92
CA LEU A 5 -21.55 -21.80 27.91
C LEU A 5 -21.21 -20.31 27.96
N LYS A 6 -20.13 -20.02 28.68
CA LYS A 6 -19.33 -18.80 28.53
C LYS A 6 -19.07 -18.56 27.04
N THR A 7 -19.82 -17.62 26.49
CA THR A 7 -19.68 -17.10 25.13
C THR A 7 -18.21 -16.86 24.86
N ALA A 8 -17.64 -17.68 23.96
CA ALA A 8 -16.36 -17.39 23.35
C ALA A 8 -16.54 -16.10 22.57
N GLU A 9 -16.16 -14.98 23.18
CA GLU A 9 -16.02 -13.73 22.46
C GLU A 9 -15.12 -13.99 21.23
N PRO A 10 -15.47 -13.44 20.06
CA PRO A 10 -14.66 -13.61 18.87
C PRO A 10 -13.30 -12.98 19.18
N VAL A 11 -12.30 -13.85 19.41
CA VAL A 11 -10.90 -13.48 19.56
C VAL A 11 -10.59 -12.49 18.44
N PRO A 12 -10.13 -11.26 18.75
CA PRO A 12 -9.97 -10.23 17.73
C PRO A 12 -9.08 -10.77 16.63
N ALA A 13 -9.72 -11.04 15.48
CA ALA A 13 -9.08 -11.60 14.32
C ALA A 13 -7.89 -10.71 13.96
N THR A 14 -6.74 -11.33 13.70
CA THR A 14 -5.62 -10.68 13.02
C THR A 14 -6.15 -9.76 11.93
N PRO A 15 -5.68 -8.50 11.82
CA PRO A 15 -6.19 -7.58 10.82
C PRO A 15 -6.11 -8.26 9.46
N VAL A 16 -7.27 -8.46 8.84
CA VAL A 16 -7.38 -9.08 7.52
C VAL A 16 -6.58 -8.22 6.57
N ARG A 17 -5.54 -8.80 5.95
CA ARG A 17 -4.69 -8.09 5.00
C ARG A 17 -5.42 -8.00 3.67
N ASP A 18 -6.27 -6.98 3.55
CA ASP A 18 -7.02 -6.70 2.32
C ASP A 18 -6.09 -6.10 1.26
N PRO A 19 -5.96 -6.71 0.07
CA PRO A 19 -5.19 -6.16 -1.05
C PRO A 19 -5.66 -4.75 -1.47
N LYS A 20 -6.95 -4.46 -1.30
CA LYS A 20 -7.53 -3.15 -1.65
C LYS A 20 -7.04 -2.03 -0.73
N ASP A 21 -6.91 -2.31 0.57
CA ASP A 21 -6.35 -1.36 1.56
C ASP A 21 -4.90 -1.00 1.20
N VAL A 22 -4.13 -1.99 0.74
CA VAL A 22 -2.74 -1.81 0.32
C VAL A 22 -2.64 -0.91 -0.91
N GLU A 23 -3.44 -1.19 -1.95
CA GLU A 23 -3.37 -0.43 -3.19
C GLU A 23 -3.78 1.04 -3.01
N GLU A 24 -4.82 1.29 -2.23
CA GLU A 24 -5.34 2.65 -1.98
C GLU A 24 -4.45 3.47 -1.04
N ASN A 25 -3.71 2.83 -0.13
CA ASN A 25 -2.99 3.54 0.93
C ASN A 25 -1.47 3.33 0.95
N LYS A 26 -0.87 2.69 -0.07
CA LYS A 26 0.58 2.47 -0.14
C LYS A 26 1.43 3.74 -0.08
N ASP A 27 1.00 4.80 -0.72
CA ASP A 27 1.71 6.08 -0.70
C ASP A 27 1.70 6.71 0.69
N LEU A 28 0.56 6.62 1.40
CA LEU A 28 0.45 7.08 2.78
C LEU A 28 1.28 6.21 3.74
N ALA A 29 1.32 4.90 3.52
CA ALA A 29 2.16 3.99 4.28
C ALA A 29 3.65 4.31 4.07
N ALA A 30 4.08 4.60 2.85
CA ALA A 30 5.45 5.04 2.56
C ALA A 30 5.76 6.39 3.21
N LEU A 31 4.83 7.35 3.16
CA LEU A 31 4.97 8.66 3.81
C LEU A 31 5.13 8.54 5.34
N SER A 32 4.67 7.44 5.96
CA SER A 32 4.88 7.20 7.38
C SER A 32 6.35 6.94 7.76
N TYR A 33 7.26 6.77 6.80
CA TYR A 33 8.71 6.76 7.03
C TYR A 33 9.35 8.15 6.86
N ALA A 34 8.58 9.18 6.53
CA ALA A 34 9.04 10.57 6.47
C ALA A 34 9.01 11.21 7.87
N TRP A 35 9.89 10.75 8.75
CA TRP A 35 10.18 11.38 10.04
C TRP A 35 8.93 11.60 10.91
N ILE A 36 8.54 12.86 11.14
CA ILE A 36 7.41 13.23 11.99
C ILE A 36 6.06 12.79 11.40
N MET A 37 5.98 12.58 10.09
CA MET A 37 4.77 12.04 9.44
C MET A 37 4.41 10.66 9.96
N ALA A 38 5.37 9.89 10.49
CA ALA A 38 5.09 8.61 11.12
C ALA A 38 4.02 8.73 12.22
N VAL A 39 4.18 9.72 13.10
CA VAL A 39 3.29 9.95 14.25
C VAL A 39 1.95 10.49 13.77
N VAL A 40 1.97 11.41 12.81
CA VAL A 40 0.75 11.99 12.23
C VAL A 40 -0.10 10.90 11.58
N LEU A 41 0.50 10.08 10.73
CA LEU A 41 -0.19 8.99 10.02
C LEU A 41 -0.69 7.92 10.98
N LEU A 42 0.05 7.64 12.05
CA LEU A 42 -0.36 6.71 13.10
C LEU A 42 -1.67 7.16 13.79
N ILE A 43 -1.83 8.47 14.01
CA ILE A 43 -3.02 9.04 14.66
C ILE A 43 -4.15 9.26 13.65
N SER A 44 -3.83 9.70 12.43
CA SER A 44 -4.83 10.05 11.40
C SER A 44 -5.44 8.83 10.71
N LYS A 45 -4.67 7.78 10.41
CA LYS A 45 -5.11 6.63 9.59
C LYS A 45 -5.30 5.37 10.42
N LYS A 46 -6.22 5.44 11.40
CA LYS A 46 -6.57 4.30 12.28
C LYS A 46 -7.34 3.17 11.57
N HIS A 47 -7.98 3.48 10.43
CA HIS A 47 -8.86 2.55 9.72
C HIS A 47 -8.12 1.67 8.69
N SER A 48 -6.86 1.96 8.37
CA SER A 48 -6.06 1.18 7.43
C SER A 48 -5.04 0.33 8.20
N PRO A 49 -5.22 -1.00 8.27
CA PRO A 49 -4.23 -1.89 8.86
C PRO A 49 -2.84 -1.73 8.24
N PHE A 50 -2.74 -1.50 6.93
CA PHE A 50 -1.47 -1.37 6.23
C PHE A 50 -0.72 -0.11 6.64
N VAL A 51 -1.38 1.05 6.60
CA VAL A 51 -0.78 2.33 7.02
C VAL A 51 -0.42 2.27 8.50
N HIS A 52 -1.29 1.72 9.35
CA HIS A 52 -1.03 1.65 10.78
C HIS A 52 0.18 0.75 11.11
N PHE A 53 0.38 -0.34 10.36
CA PHE A 53 1.55 -1.20 10.53
C PHE A 53 2.87 -0.46 10.21
N HIS A 54 2.92 0.23 9.08
CA HIS A 54 4.12 0.99 8.68
C HIS A 54 4.33 2.23 9.54
N ALA A 55 3.26 2.94 9.91
CA ALA A 55 3.32 4.11 10.78
C ALA A 55 3.81 3.78 12.19
N LYS A 56 3.45 2.61 12.74
CA LYS A 56 4.01 2.13 14.01
C LYS A 56 5.52 1.92 13.91
N GLN A 57 5.98 1.30 12.83
CA GLN A 57 7.43 1.07 12.64
C GLN A 57 8.18 2.39 12.43
N GLY A 58 7.67 3.28 11.56
CA GLY A 58 8.22 4.61 11.34
C GLY A 58 8.28 5.43 12.63
N THR A 59 7.26 5.33 13.49
CA THR A 59 7.20 6.04 14.77
C THR A 59 8.28 5.53 15.72
N VAL A 60 8.48 4.21 15.79
CA VAL A 60 9.57 3.63 16.60
C VAL A 60 10.93 4.10 16.10
N LEU A 61 11.16 4.11 14.78
CA LEU A 61 12.40 4.63 14.19
C LEU A 61 12.60 6.13 14.47
N PHE A 62 11.53 6.92 14.41
CA PHE A 62 11.58 8.34 14.77
C PHE A 62 11.99 8.53 16.23
N ILE A 63 11.37 7.81 17.16
CA ILE A 63 11.72 7.87 18.59
C ILE A 63 13.18 7.45 18.81
N LEU A 64 13.64 6.39 18.14
CA LEU A 64 15.03 5.96 18.21
C LEU A 64 15.99 7.04 17.70
N SER A 65 15.67 7.73 16.61
CA SER A 65 16.50 8.85 16.11
C SER A 65 16.67 9.94 17.17
N VAL A 66 15.57 10.33 17.84
CA VAL A 66 15.60 11.36 18.89
C VAL A 66 16.44 10.92 20.08
N ILE A 67 16.36 9.64 20.49
CA ILE A 67 17.20 9.09 21.56
C ILE A 67 18.68 9.09 21.15
N PHE A 68 18.99 8.71 19.91
CA PHE A 68 20.37 8.64 19.42
C PHE A 68 21.03 10.00 19.30
N TRP A 69 20.26 11.07 19.06
CA TRP A 69 20.78 12.44 19.09
C TRP A 69 21.36 12.85 20.45
N LEU A 70 20.89 12.24 21.55
CA LEU A 70 21.38 12.52 22.90
C LEU A 70 22.73 11.84 23.20
N ILE A 71 23.18 10.90 22.36
CA ILE A 71 24.43 10.14 22.55
C ILE A 71 25.55 10.78 21.72
N PRO A 72 26.48 11.53 22.33
CA PRO A 72 27.58 12.14 21.59
C PRO A 72 28.51 11.07 20.98
N TYR A 73 29.10 11.38 19.83
CA TYR A 73 30.05 10.55 19.07
C TYR A 73 29.49 9.25 18.45
N ALA A 74 28.58 8.52 19.11
CA ALA A 74 27.96 7.31 18.57
C ALA A 74 26.80 7.59 17.61
N ASN A 75 26.20 8.79 17.68
CA ASN A 75 25.06 9.19 16.86
C ASN A 75 25.27 9.07 15.35
N ARG A 76 26.49 9.32 14.84
CA ARG A 76 26.77 9.29 13.39
C ARG A 76 26.49 7.93 12.76
N GLY A 77 26.95 6.84 13.38
CA GLY A 77 26.74 5.48 12.86
C GLY A 77 25.30 4.99 13.08
N LEU A 78 24.73 5.31 14.24
CA LEU A 78 23.36 4.92 14.60
C LEU A 78 22.33 5.63 13.73
N GLU A 79 22.53 6.90 13.41
CA GLU A 79 21.64 7.67 12.54
C GLU A 79 21.68 7.15 11.09
N LEU A 80 22.86 6.78 10.59
CA LEU A 80 22.98 6.14 9.27
C LEU A 80 22.22 4.81 9.22
N LEU A 81 22.28 4.02 10.30
CA LEU A 81 21.51 2.78 10.41
C LEU A 81 19.99 3.06 10.42
N VAL A 82 19.54 4.04 11.20
CA VAL A 82 18.11 4.44 11.23
C VAL A 82 17.65 4.93 9.86
N PHE A 83 18.45 5.78 9.21
CA PHE A 83 18.15 6.27 7.87
C PHE A 83 18.06 5.14 6.85
N PHE A 84 18.98 4.17 6.90
CA PHE A 84 18.92 2.98 6.06
C PHE A 84 17.62 2.19 6.28
N LEU A 85 17.21 1.98 7.54
CA LEU A 85 15.96 1.30 7.86
C LEU A 85 14.72 2.09 7.42
N MET A 86 14.76 3.43 7.48
CA MET A 86 13.70 4.30 6.95
C MET A 86 13.55 4.14 5.44
N VAL A 87 14.65 4.18 4.68
CA VAL A 87 14.62 3.98 3.22
C VAL A 87 14.12 2.59 2.88
N TRP A 88 14.57 1.56 3.60
CA TRP A 88 14.10 0.19 3.43
C TRP A 88 12.57 0.08 3.64
N GLY A 89 12.08 0.65 4.74
CA GLY A 89 10.66 0.66 5.07
C GLY A 89 9.84 1.41 4.02
N PHE A 90 10.32 2.57 3.59
CA PHE A 90 9.71 3.38 2.55
C PHE A 90 9.55 2.60 1.24
N LEU A 91 10.61 1.96 0.75
CA LEU A 91 10.57 1.16 -0.48
C LEU A 91 9.62 -0.02 -0.36
N ALA A 92 9.63 -0.71 0.78
CA ALA A 92 8.71 -1.82 1.04
C ALA A 92 7.24 -1.37 1.04
N SER A 93 6.92 -0.24 1.67
CA SER A 93 5.56 0.29 1.70
C SER A 93 5.09 0.77 0.34
N ALA A 94 5.95 1.43 -0.43
CA ALA A 94 5.63 1.88 -1.78
C ALA A 94 5.28 0.70 -2.71
N GLN A 95 5.83 -0.48 -2.44
CA GLN A 95 5.52 -1.73 -3.15
C GLN A 95 4.31 -2.49 -2.57
N GLY A 96 3.71 -2.01 -1.49
CA GLY A 96 2.59 -2.69 -0.83
C GLY A 96 3.00 -3.90 0.02
N HIS A 97 4.28 -4.05 0.34
CA HIS A 97 4.79 -5.19 1.09
C HIS A 97 4.74 -4.94 2.60
N TRP A 98 4.16 -5.90 3.32
CA TRP A 98 4.12 -5.94 4.78
C TRP A 98 5.47 -6.34 5.38
N THR A 99 6.48 -5.51 5.17
CA THR A 99 7.86 -5.80 5.60
C THR A 99 8.08 -5.42 7.04
N GLU A 100 8.65 -6.33 7.81
CA GLU A 100 9.08 -6.06 9.18
C GLU A 100 10.54 -5.66 9.19
N LEU A 101 10.80 -4.42 9.58
CA LEU A 101 12.18 -3.95 9.70
C LEU A 101 12.91 -4.73 10.81
N PRO A 102 14.17 -5.15 10.55
CA PRO A 102 14.99 -5.81 11.55
C PRO A 102 15.14 -4.90 12.77
N PHE A 103 15.12 -5.49 13.96
CA PHE A 103 15.03 -4.83 15.28
C PHE A 103 13.71 -4.10 15.58
N VAL A 104 13.11 -3.37 14.64
CA VAL A 104 11.90 -2.56 14.87
C VAL A 104 10.64 -3.42 14.99
N GLY A 105 10.49 -4.48 14.19
CA GLY A 105 9.33 -5.39 14.25
C GLY A 105 9.19 -6.09 15.61
N PRO A 106 10.26 -6.69 16.16
CA PRO A 106 10.24 -7.26 17.51
C PRO A 106 10.03 -6.22 18.62
N LEU A 107 10.62 -5.02 18.51
CA LEU A 107 10.42 -3.91 19.46
C LEU A 107 8.98 -3.39 19.46
N ALA A 108 8.37 -3.20 18.29
CA ALA A 108 6.98 -2.77 18.15
C ALA A 108 5.96 -3.80 18.67
N ARG A 109 6.39 -5.06 18.86
CA ARG A 109 5.61 -6.15 19.47
C ARG A 109 6.02 -6.47 20.91
N GLY A 110 7.00 -5.77 21.49
CA GLY A 110 7.47 -5.98 22.86
C GLY A 110 8.30 -7.24 23.10
N LYS A 111 8.80 -7.92 22.06
CA LYS A 111 9.61 -9.15 22.18
C LYS A 111 11.07 -8.85 21.84
N CYS A 112 11.87 -8.43 22.82
CA CYS A 112 13.29 -8.14 22.60
C CYS A 112 14.14 -9.40 22.85
N THR A 113 14.63 -10.06 21.79
CA THR A 113 15.52 -11.23 21.90
C THR A 113 16.77 -11.02 21.04
N PHE A 114 17.85 -10.56 21.66
CA PHE A 114 19.12 -10.17 21.00
C PHE A 114 19.68 -11.24 20.03
N ARG A 115 19.70 -12.51 20.45
CA ARG A 115 20.23 -13.62 19.63
C ARG A 115 19.33 -13.99 18.45
N GLY A 116 18.03 -13.71 18.54
CA GLY A 116 17.07 -13.90 17.45
C GLY A 116 17.14 -12.77 16.43
N SER A 117 17.28 -11.53 16.90
CA SER A 117 17.40 -10.34 16.05
C SER A 117 18.61 -10.38 15.11
N TRP A 118 19.75 -10.95 15.54
CA TRP A 118 20.93 -11.08 14.68
C TRP A 118 20.68 -11.99 13.47
N LYS A 119 20.10 -13.18 13.70
CA LYS A 119 19.77 -14.11 12.60
C LYS A 119 18.72 -13.50 11.67
N GLN A 120 17.71 -12.83 12.22
CA GLN A 120 16.71 -12.11 11.42
C GLN A 120 17.31 -10.97 10.61
N THR A 121 18.28 -10.24 11.15
CA THR A 121 18.94 -9.13 10.43
C THR A 121 19.78 -9.65 9.28
N VAL A 122 20.57 -10.70 9.50
CA VAL A 122 21.35 -11.34 8.43
C VAL A 122 20.41 -11.93 7.38
N ALA A 123 19.35 -12.63 7.79
CA ALA A 123 18.36 -13.16 6.87
C ALA A 123 17.67 -12.04 6.07
N ALA A 124 17.30 -10.93 6.72
CA ALA A 124 16.72 -9.77 6.08
C ALA A 124 17.68 -9.13 5.08
N ILE A 125 18.98 -9.01 5.40
CA ILE A 125 20.00 -8.49 4.47
C ILE A 125 20.22 -9.43 3.27
N VAL A 126 20.16 -10.74 3.49
CA VAL A 126 20.28 -11.72 2.42
C VAL A 126 19.02 -11.70 1.54
N HIS A 127 17.82 -11.74 2.12
CA HIS A 127 16.56 -11.60 1.39
C HIS A 127 16.47 -10.26 0.67
N ALA A 128 16.95 -9.19 1.30
CA ALA A 128 17.09 -7.87 0.73
C ALA A 128 17.92 -7.88 -0.54
N LYS A 129 19.13 -8.46 -0.47
CA LYS A 129 20.00 -8.60 -1.64
C LYS A 129 19.31 -9.39 -2.74
N HIS A 130 18.67 -10.51 -2.40
CA HIS A 130 17.95 -11.31 -3.39
C HIS A 130 16.78 -10.55 -4.01
N TRP A 131 16.00 -9.81 -3.21
CA TRP A 131 14.91 -8.95 -3.70
C TRP A 131 15.42 -7.80 -4.57
N VAL A 132 16.53 -7.13 -4.21
CA VAL A 132 17.12 -6.07 -5.05
C VAL A 132 17.60 -6.64 -6.39
N VAL A 133 18.23 -7.81 -6.36
CA VAL A 133 18.66 -8.50 -7.58
C VAL A 133 17.44 -8.87 -8.41
N ASP A 134 16.41 -9.44 -7.81
CA ASP A 134 15.15 -9.83 -8.46
C ASP A 134 14.43 -8.61 -9.08
N LEU A 135 14.43 -7.50 -8.37
CA LEU A 135 13.91 -6.19 -8.80
C LEU A 135 14.66 -5.66 -10.02
N TRP A 136 15.98 -5.87 -10.10
CA TRP A 136 16.78 -5.43 -11.24
C TRP A 136 16.70 -6.40 -12.42
N THR A 137 16.44 -7.68 -12.18
CA THR A 137 16.30 -8.70 -13.22
C THR A 137 14.89 -8.80 -13.84
N HIS A 138 13.85 -8.29 -13.18
CA HIS A 138 12.46 -8.37 -13.65
C HIS A 138 11.82 -7.00 -13.98
N HIS A 139 12.47 -6.19 -14.84
CA HIS A 139 11.97 -4.86 -15.22
C HIS A 139 10.79 -4.84 -16.23
N ASP A 140 10.30 -6.00 -16.72
CA ASP A 140 9.32 -6.03 -17.84
C ASP A 140 7.90 -6.47 -17.46
N ARG A 141 7.33 -6.01 -16.32
CA ARG A 141 5.92 -6.30 -16.02
C ARG A 141 5.19 -5.18 -15.29
N SER A 142 5.04 -4.02 -15.94
CA SER A 142 4.21 -2.93 -15.43
C SER A 142 3.23 -2.33 -16.45
N GLN A 143 2.81 -3.07 -17.50
CA GLN A 143 1.75 -2.62 -18.42
C GLN A 143 0.93 -3.78 -19.06
N THR A 144 0.33 -4.68 -18.29
CA THR A 144 -0.75 -5.51 -18.82
C THR A 144 -1.88 -5.65 -17.81
N GLY A 145 -2.92 -4.84 -17.98
CA GLY A 145 -4.22 -5.12 -17.38
C GLY A 145 -4.93 -3.93 -16.75
N SER A 146 -5.11 -2.83 -17.49
CA SER A 146 -6.24 -1.94 -17.21
C SER A 146 -7.18 -1.90 -18.40
N THR A 147 -8.47 -2.07 -18.10
CA THR A 147 -9.66 -1.97 -18.94
C THR A 147 -10.01 -3.17 -19.83
N LYS A 148 -10.99 -3.97 -19.38
CA LYS A 148 -12.38 -3.83 -19.86
C LYS A 148 -13.34 -4.74 -19.10
N ASP A 149 -14.41 -4.11 -18.64
CA ASP A 149 -15.80 -4.59 -18.74
C ASP A 149 -16.24 -5.75 -17.82
N GLN A 150 -17.07 -5.42 -16.82
CA GLN A 150 -18.44 -5.95 -16.77
C GLN A 150 -19.23 -5.32 -15.61
N GLY A 151 -20.11 -4.40 -15.97
CA GLY A 151 -21.31 -4.15 -15.20
C GLY A 151 -22.37 -5.20 -15.53
N HIS A 152 -23.03 -5.68 -14.48
CA HIS A 152 -24.45 -6.05 -14.47
C HIS A 152 -24.91 -7.40 -15.07
N LYS A 153 -25.54 -8.17 -14.16
CA LYS A 153 -26.69 -9.09 -14.29
C LYS A 153 -26.40 -10.59 -14.35
N GLY A 154 -26.87 -11.26 -13.29
CA GLY A 154 -27.94 -12.24 -13.43
C GLY A 154 -27.54 -13.67 -13.80
N ALA A 155 -27.59 -14.54 -12.80
CA ALA A 155 -28.36 -15.79 -12.81
C ALA A 155 -28.38 -16.67 -14.09
N ILE A 156 -27.87 -17.91 -13.92
CA ILE A 156 -28.62 -19.15 -14.16
C ILE A 156 -28.82 -19.60 -15.64
N LEU A 157 -28.25 -20.79 -15.93
CA LEU A 157 -28.61 -21.82 -16.94
C LEU A 157 -27.92 -21.83 -18.33
N THR A 158 -27.04 -22.84 -18.46
CA THR A 158 -26.88 -23.84 -19.54
C THR A 158 -27.15 -23.45 -21.02
N PRO A 159 -26.23 -23.79 -21.95
CA PRO A 159 -26.43 -23.56 -23.37
C PRO A 159 -27.32 -24.64 -24.01
N THR A 160 -28.37 -24.21 -24.71
CA THR A 160 -29.03 -25.03 -25.75
C THR A 160 -28.81 -24.35 -27.10
N PRO A 161 -28.45 -25.09 -28.17
CA PRO A 161 -28.20 -24.50 -29.48
C PRO A 161 -29.41 -24.60 -30.41
N LYS A 162 -29.33 -23.79 -31.47
CA LYS A 162 -30.10 -23.77 -32.73
C LYS A 162 -31.23 -22.74 -32.76
N THR A 163 -31.05 -21.72 -33.59
CA THR A 163 -31.86 -21.47 -34.79
C THR A 163 -31.17 -20.41 -35.64
N PHE A 164 -30.78 -20.79 -36.85
CA PHE A 164 -30.42 -19.89 -37.95
C PHE A 164 -31.72 -19.44 -38.61
N ASP A 165 -31.93 -18.14 -38.69
CA ASP A 165 -32.90 -17.45 -39.54
C ASP A 165 -32.72 -15.97 -39.22
N LYS A 166 -32.74 -14.99 -40.10
CA LYS A 166 -32.85 -14.85 -41.56
C LYS A 166 -32.84 -13.33 -41.73
N LEU A 167 -32.41 -12.83 -42.91
CA LEU A 167 -32.83 -11.53 -43.46
C LEU A 167 -32.26 -10.29 -42.72
N SER A 168 -31.99 -9.17 -43.37
CA SER A 168 -31.96 -8.79 -44.76
C SER A 168 -31.24 -7.44 -44.79
N ALA A 169 -30.54 -7.20 -45.89
CA ALA A 169 -30.24 -5.94 -46.54
C ALA A 169 -30.24 -4.64 -45.70
N SER A 170 -29.16 -3.88 -45.90
CA SER A 170 -29.21 -2.58 -46.58
C SER A 170 -28.40 -1.49 -45.87
N THR A 171 -27.59 -0.82 -46.70
CA THR A 171 -27.18 0.59 -46.58
C THR A 171 -25.90 0.90 -45.77
N LEU A 172 -24.77 0.88 -46.49
CA LEU A 172 -23.73 1.94 -46.39
C LEU A 172 -24.36 3.27 -46.91
N PRO A 173 -23.86 4.51 -46.65
CA PRO A 173 -22.45 4.87 -46.42
C PRO A 173 -22.22 6.08 -45.46
N LEU A 174 -20.98 6.60 -45.46
CA LEU A 174 -20.53 7.98 -45.17
C LEU A 174 -19.99 8.31 -43.76
N THR A 175 -18.66 8.34 -43.68
CA THR A 175 -17.83 9.22 -42.83
C THR A 175 -17.94 10.70 -43.26
N PRO A 176 -17.28 11.66 -42.58
CA PRO A 176 -17.13 11.95 -41.15
C PRO A 176 -17.47 13.44 -40.84
N SER A 177 -17.57 13.86 -39.57
CA SER A 177 -17.44 15.28 -39.18
C SER A 177 -17.20 15.40 -37.67
N PHE A 178 -16.01 15.86 -37.28
CA PHE A 178 -15.71 16.31 -35.92
C PHE A 178 -16.09 17.78 -35.77
N PRO A 179 -16.80 18.19 -34.70
CA PRO A 179 -16.83 19.59 -34.29
C PRO A 179 -15.75 19.88 -33.23
N ILE A 180 -14.88 20.82 -33.55
CA ILE A 180 -14.00 21.53 -32.60
C ILE A 180 -14.91 22.45 -31.77
N GLN A 181 -15.02 22.20 -30.46
CA GLN A 181 -15.68 23.13 -29.53
C GLN A 181 -14.64 24.10 -28.98
N SER A 182 -14.70 25.34 -29.42
CA SER A 182 -13.98 26.48 -28.84
C SER A 182 -14.98 27.42 -28.18
N ASP A 183 -15.13 27.33 -26.85
CA ASP A 183 -15.86 28.33 -26.08
C ASP A 183 -15.08 28.68 -24.81
N ILE A 184 -14.29 29.76 -24.92
CA ILE A 184 -13.75 30.52 -23.79
C ILE A 184 -14.64 31.77 -23.66
N PRO A 185 -15.38 31.97 -22.56
CA PRO A 185 -16.08 33.23 -22.33
C PRO A 185 -15.10 34.34 -21.86
N PRO A 186 -15.31 35.60 -22.27
CA PRO A 186 -14.43 36.72 -21.92
C PRO A 186 -14.65 37.27 -20.50
N VAL A 187 -13.56 37.81 -19.98
CA VAL A 187 -13.31 38.49 -18.69
C VAL A 187 -14.27 39.65 -18.38
N ASP A 188 -14.63 39.81 -17.11
CA ASP A 188 -15.00 41.11 -16.52
C ASP A 188 -13.97 41.50 -15.44
N SER A 189 -13.37 42.68 -15.62
CA SER A 189 -12.43 43.34 -14.72
C SER A 189 -13.01 44.71 -14.36
N SER A 190 -14.00 44.76 -13.46
CA SER A 190 -14.49 46.02 -12.89
C SER A 190 -15.30 45.81 -11.60
N THR A 191 -14.64 45.72 -10.45
CA THR A 191 -15.21 46.24 -9.19
C THR A 191 -14.08 46.72 -8.27
N LYS A 192 -13.74 48.00 -8.40
CA LYS A 192 -13.19 48.80 -7.31
C LYS A 192 -14.36 49.24 -6.44
N LEU A 193 -14.27 49.02 -5.13
CA LEU A 193 -14.49 49.99 -4.06
C LEU A 193 -13.98 49.40 -2.74
#